data_AF-A0A6L9QI49-F1
#
_entry.id   AF-A0A6L9QI49-F1
#
_cell.length_a   1.000
_cell.length_b   1.000
_cell.length_c   1.000
_cell.angle_alpha   90.00
_cell.angle_beta   90.00
_cell.angle_gamma   90.00
#
_symmetry.space_group_name_H-M   'P 1'
#
loop_
_entity.id
_entity.type
_entity.pdbx_description
1 polymer ?
#
loop_
_entity_poly.entity_id
_entity_poly.type
_entity_poly.pdbx_seq_one_letter_code
_entity_poly.pdbx_strand_id
1 'polypeptide(L)'
;MVASRGVTPWWNASAIGGEYISAASFLGTAGLVLAYGADTLWLPVAATAGYVLLLAFVTAPLRRSGAYTISDFAEWRLGSAAVRRLVTACVCFIGWFYLLPQFEGAGVTLRVLTGAPVWTGWAVVVAVTLSVVLSGGMRSITAVQAVQFWLKLAAVAVPAVALLGMWHMSGGPGPLGGVPRFEHATRVHVRTDVTVTVPAAVTVTARGRVDGVRRGGEAVPLA
;
A
#
# COMPACT_ATOMS: atom_id res chain seq x y z
N MET A 1 11.96 -7.40 31.72
CA MET A 1 10.74 -8.19 31.96
C MET A 1 10.55 -9.16 30.79
N VAL A 2 10.75 -10.46 31.02
CA VAL A 2 10.55 -11.51 30.02
C VAL A 2 9.03 -11.70 29.79
N ALA A 3 8.55 -11.27 28.63
CA ALA A 3 7.14 -11.35 28.23
C ALA A 3 6.77 -12.66 27.50
N SER A 4 7.51 -13.76 27.69
CA SER A 4 7.35 -14.97 26.86
C SER A 4 6.14 -15.86 27.17
N ARG A 5 5.27 -15.49 28.14
CA ARG A 5 4.10 -16.32 28.51
C ARG A 5 2.73 -15.67 28.29
N GLY A 6 2.64 -14.47 27.70
CA GLY A 6 1.38 -13.71 27.65
C GLY A 6 0.70 -13.57 26.29
N VAL A 7 1.45 -13.59 25.18
CA VAL A 7 0.90 -13.33 23.84
C VAL A 7 1.07 -14.57 22.98
N THR A 8 -0.02 -15.09 22.43
CA THR A 8 0.03 -16.28 21.58
C THR A 8 0.72 -15.95 20.25
N PRO A 9 1.38 -16.92 19.60
CA PRO A 9 2.09 -16.70 18.33
C PRO A 9 1.22 -16.04 17.26
N TRP A 10 -0.06 -16.42 17.17
CA TRP A 10 -1.03 -15.84 16.24
C TRP A 10 -1.29 -14.35 16.48
N TRP A 11 -1.43 -13.94 17.74
CA TRP A 11 -1.63 -12.54 18.08
C TRP A 11 -0.38 -11.71 17.81
N ASN A 12 0.80 -12.24 18.11
CA ASN A 12 2.05 -11.56 17.78
C ASN A 12 2.25 -11.44 16.26
N ALA A 13 1.97 -12.50 15.50
CA ALA A 13 2.04 -12.49 14.04
C ALA A 13 1.05 -11.48 13.44
N SER A 14 -0.18 -11.44 13.96
CA SER A 14 -1.21 -10.46 13.55
C SER A 14 -0.75 -9.03 13.82
N ALA A 15 -0.16 -8.76 14.98
CA ALA A 15 0.35 -7.43 15.31
C ALA A 15 1.50 -7.00 14.38
N ILE A 16 2.45 -7.90 14.13
CA ILE A 16 3.58 -7.66 13.22
C ILE A 16 3.08 -7.42 11.79
N GLY A 17 2.15 -8.23 11.30
CA GLY A 17 1.51 -8.04 9.99
C GLY A 17 0.69 -6.75 9.91
N GLY A 18 0.03 -6.36 11.00
CA GLY A 18 -0.73 -5.12 11.11
C GLY A 18 0.11 -3.85 10.99
N GLU A 19 1.35 -3.90 11.47
CA GLU A 19 2.33 -2.81 11.35
C GLU A 19 2.83 -2.66 9.92
N TYR A 20 2.99 -3.78 9.19
CA TYR A 20 3.36 -3.76 7.77
C TYR A 20 2.30 -3.04 6.92
N ILE A 21 1.02 -3.23 7.25
CA ILE A 21 -0.12 -2.55 6.62
C ILE A 21 -0.35 -1.19 7.31
N SER A 22 0.59 -0.27 7.08
CA SER A 22 0.55 1.09 7.63
C SER A 22 -0.07 2.10 6.65
N ALA A 23 -0.38 3.29 7.16
CA ALA A 23 -0.82 4.42 6.35
C ALA A 23 0.23 4.80 5.29
N ALA A 24 1.52 4.67 5.62
CA ALA A 24 2.61 4.91 4.67
C ALA A 24 2.55 3.95 3.47
N SER A 25 2.42 2.65 3.74
CA SER A 25 2.32 1.62 2.70
C SER A 25 1.05 1.80 1.87
N PHE A 26 -0.08 2.08 2.51
CA PHE A 26 -1.37 2.26 1.84
C PHE A 26 -1.39 3.51 0.96
N LEU A 27 -1.08 4.69 1.52
CA LEU A 27 -1.05 5.96 0.78
C LEU A 27 0.07 5.97 -0.27
N GLY A 28 1.23 5.38 0.04
CA GLY A 28 2.33 5.25 -0.91
C GLY A 28 1.95 4.41 -2.13
N THR A 29 1.32 3.25 -1.90
CA THR A 29 0.82 2.40 -2.98
C THR A 29 -0.26 3.12 -3.79
N ALA A 30 -1.24 3.72 -3.12
CA ALA A 30 -2.31 4.47 -3.78
C ALA A 30 -1.75 5.63 -4.61
N GLY A 31 -0.76 6.36 -4.10
CA GLY A 31 -0.08 7.45 -4.81
C GLY A 31 0.71 6.98 -6.02
N LEU A 32 1.43 5.86 -5.92
CA LEU A 32 2.15 5.27 -7.06
C LEU A 32 1.17 4.80 -8.15
N VAL A 33 0.08 4.15 -7.77
CA VAL A 33 -0.96 3.73 -8.72
C VAL A 33 -1.62 4.93 -9.38
N LEU A 34 -1.88 6.00 -8.63
CA LEU A 34 -2.42 7.24 -9.17
C LEU A 34 -1.46 7.91 -10.17
N ALA A 35 -0.15 7.90 -9.89
CA ALA A 35 0.85 8.58 -10.71
C ALA A 35 1.29 7.77 -11.95
N TYR A 36 1.38 6.44 -11.82
CA TYR A 36 2.02 5.55 -12.79
C TYR A 36 1.12 4.40 -13.26
N GLY A 37 -0.12 4.33 -12.78
CA GLY A 37 -1.09 3.32 -13.17
C GLY A 37 -0.97 1.99 -12.42
N ALA A 38 -1.87 1.07 -12.75
CA ALA A 38 -2.02 -0.24 -12.11
C ALA A 38 -0.79 -1.16 -12.27
N ASP A 39 0.06 -0.92 -13.27
CA ASP A 39 1.28 -1.69 -13.46
C ASP A 39 2.22 -1.60 -12.25
N THR A 40 2.12 -0.57 -11.43
CA THR A 40 2.92 -0.43 -10.20
C THR A 40 2.51 -1.34 -9.04
N LEU A 41 1.41 -2.09 -9.17
CA LEU A 41 0.94 -3.02 -8.13
C LEU A 41 1.93 -4.17 -7.82
N TRP A 42 2.94 -4.40 -8.67
CA TRP A 42 4.02 -5.34 -8.35
C TRP A 42 4.94 -4.83 -7.23
N LEU A 43 5.05 -3.50 -7.03
CA LEU A 43 5.94 -2.91 -6.02
C LEU A 43 5.55 -3.28 -4.58
N PRO A 44 4.27 -3.17 -4.16
CA PRO A 44 3.82 -3.68 -2.85
C PRO A 44 4.03 -5.19 -2.67
N VAL A 45 3.89 -5.97 -3.75
CA VAL A 45 4.11 -7.43 -3.72
C VAL A 45 5.58 -7.73 -3.47
N ALA A 46 6.49 -7.06 -4.20
CA ALA A 46 7.93 -7.16 -4.01
C ALA A 46 8.36 -6.70 -2.60
N ALA A 47 7.78 -5.60 -2.09
CA ALA A 47 8.01 -5.14 -0.73
C ALA A 47 7.60 -6.21 0.31
N THR A 48 6.48 -6.90 0.06
CA THR A 48 5.97 -7.95 0.97
C THR A 48 6.88 -9.17 0.94
N ALA A 49 7.34 -9.58 -0.24
CA ALA A 49 8.33 -10.65 -0.37
C ALA A 49 9.64 -10.28 0.36
N GLY A 50 10.13 -9.06 0.18
CA GLY A 50 11.30 -8.54 0.90
C GLY A 50 11.12 -8.54 2.42
N TYR A 51 9.92 -8.17 2.89
CA TYR A 51 9.57 -8.21 4.31
C TYR A 51 9.59 -9.64 4.87
N VAL A 52 9.03 -10.61 4.16
CA VAL A 52 9.07 -12.03 4.56
C VAL A 52 10.50 -12.55 4.61
N LEU A 53 11.33 -12.22 3.62
CA LEU A 53 12.75 -12.58 3.62
C LEU A 53 13.48 -11.96 4.81
N LEU A 54 13.23 -10.67 5.08
CA LEU A 54 13.80 -9.99 6.24
C LEU A 54 13.41 -10.70 7.54
N LEU A 55 12.14 -11.02 7.73
CA LEU A 55 11.69 -11.78 8.91
C LEU A 55 12.36 -13.16 8.99
N ALA A 56 12.44 -13.89 7.88
CA ALA A 56 13.05 -15.22 7.87
C ALA A 56 14.55 -15.19 8.23
N PHE A 57 15.32 -14.26 7.66
CA PHE A 57 16.77 -14.22 7.80
C PHE A 57 17.26 -13.41 9.00
N VAL A 58 16.55 -12.35 9.41
CA VAL A 58 17.00 -11.45 10.49
C VAL A 58 16.50 -11.92 11.86
N THR A 59 15.34 -12.56 11.94
CA THR A 59 14.79 -13.00 13.23
C THR A 59 15.68 -14.05 13.93
N ALA A 60 16.29 -14.99 13.20
CA ALA A 60 17.14 -16.01 13.82
C ALA A 60 18.45 -15.47 14.44
N PRO A 61 19.23 -14.60 13.76
CA PRO A 61 20.36 -13.88 14.39
C PRO A 61 19.96 -13.06 15.62
N LEU A 62 18.85 -12.30 15.54
CA LEU A 62 18.39 -11.46 16.65
C LEU A 62 17.98 -12.29 17.87
N ARG A 63 17.32 -13.44 17.67
CA ARG A 63 16.95 -14.34 18.78
C ARG A 63 18.17 -14.98 19.44
N ARG A 64 19.25 -15.23 18.70
CA ARG A 64 20.48 -15.85 19.21
C ARG A 64 21.38 -14.88 19.98
N SER A 65 21.33 -13.58 19.69
CA SER A 65 22.14 -12.57 20.38
C SER A 65 21.61 -12.20 21.77
N GLY A 66 20.33 -12.45 22.05
CA GLY A 66 19.67 -11.99 23.28
C GLY A 66 19.48 -10.47 23.37
N ALA A 67 19.74 -9.73 22.28
CA ALA A 67 19.57 -8.29 22.21
C ALA A 67 18.08 -7.90 22.19
N TYR A 68 17.72 -6.84 22.91
CA TYR A 68 16.33 -6.35 22.98
C TYR A 68 15.99 -5.33 21.87
N THR A 69 16.99 -4.64 21.34
CA THR A 69 16.84 -3.67 20.24
C THR A 69 17.85 -3.93 19.12
N ILE A 70 17.59 -3.36 17.92
CA ILE A 70 18.55 -3.41 16.80
C ILE A 70 19.87 -2.72 17.18
N SER A 71 19.79 -1.65 17.97
CA SER A 71 20.98 -0.96 18.48
C SER A 71 21.81 -1.84 19.42
N ASP A 72 21.16 -2.58 20.32
CA ASP A 72 21.85 -3.52 21.21
C ASP A 72 22.47 -4.67 20.42
N PHE A 73 21.79 -5.14 19.37
CA PHE A 73 22.34 -6.15 18.47
C PHE A 73 23.60 -5.64 17.77
N ALA A 74 23.59 -4.39 17.30
CA ALA A 74 24.74 -3.78 16.65
C ALA A 74 25.92 -3.65 17.63
N GLU A 75 25.67 -3.25 18.88
CA GLU A 75 26.71 -3.21 19.91
C GLU A 75 27.26 -4.61 20.23
N TRP A 76 26.38 -5.59 20.43
CA TRP A 76 26.79 -6.97 20.70
C TRP A 76 27.64 -7.55 19.57
N ARG A 77 27.29 -7.22 18.32
CA ARG A 77 27.99 -7.75 17.13
C ARG A 77 29.34 -7.08 16.86
N LEU A 78 29.47 -5.80 17.19
CA LEU A 78 30.61 -4.94 16.81
C LEU A 78 31.44 -4.43 18.01
N GLY A 79 31.01 -4.70 19.24
CA GLY A 79 31.71 -4.33 20.48
C GLY A 79 31.82 -2.82 20.74
N SER A 80 30.94 -1.99 20.16
CA SER A 80 31.08 -0.53 20.21
C SER A 80 29.82 0.22 20.65
N ALA A 81 29.92 0.91 21.78
CA ALA A 81 28.89 1.82 22.29
C ALA A 81 28.68 3.07 21.41
N ALA A 82 29.67 3.43 20.59
CA ALA A 82 29.51 4.50 19.60
C ALA A 82 28.58 4.05 18.47
N VAL A 83 28.75 2.80 17.98
CA VAL A 83 27.85 2.21 16.98
C VAL A 83 26.43 2.08 17.52
N ARG A 84 26.26 1.65 18.78
CA ARG A 84 24.93 1.63 19.42
C ARG A 84 24.21 2.98 19.29
N ARG A 85 24.90 4.06 19.64
CA ARG A 85 24.33 5.42 19.61
C ARG A 85 23.99 5.87 18.19
N LEU A 86 24.87 5.59 17.23
CA LEU A 86 24.61 5.88 15.82
C LEU A 86 23.37 5.13 15.31
N VAL A 87 23.29 3.82 15.57
CA VAL A 87 22.14 3.01 15.15
C VAL A 87 20.85 3.48 15.84
N THR A 88 20.89 3.81 17.14
CA THR A 88 19.74 4.39 17.83
C THR A 88 19.29 5.70 17.18
N ALA A 89 20.22 6.59 16.84
CA ALA A 89 19.88 7.84 16.14
C ALA A 89 19.26 7.58 14.77
N CYS A 90 19.81 6.63 13.99
CA CYS A 90 19.25 6.23 12.71
C CYS A 90 17.84 5.64 12.84
N VAL A 91 17.60 4.77 13.84
CA VAL A 91 16.28 4.18 14.10
C VAL A 91 15.27 5.27 14.47
N CYS A 92 15.63 6.19 15.36
CA CYS A 92 14.77 7.32 15.73
C CYS A 92 14.48 8.23 14.53
N PHE A 93 15.49 8.50 13.70
CA PHE A 93 15.36 9.31 12.49
C PHE A 93 14.38 8.67 11.49
N ILE A 94 14.55 7.38 11.20
CA ILE A 94 13.62 6.63 10.34
C ILE A 94 12.21 6.63 10.94
N GLY A 95 12.11 6.39 12.25
CA GLY A 95 10.83 6.44 12.97
C GLY A 95 10.12 7.77 12.83
N TRP A 96 10.85 8.90 12.91
CA TRP A 96 10.29 10.24 12.72
C TRP A 96 9.70 10.43 11.31
N PHE A 97 10.42 10.03 10.27
CA PHE A 97 9.90 10.08 8.90
C PHE A 97 8.67 9.19 8.71
N TYR A 98 8.61 8.07 9.44
CA TYR A 98 7.48 7.16 9.38
C TYR A 98 6.21 7.74 10.01
N LEU A 99 6.32 8.71 10.93
CA LEU A 99 5.17 9.42 11.51
C LEU A 99 4.49 10.37 10.51
N LEU A 100 5.24 10.96 9.57
CA LEU A 100 4.70 11.93 8.60
C LEU A 100 3.49 11.39 7.81
N PRO A 101 3.60 10.25 7.09
CA PRO A 101 2.45 9.71 6.36
C PRO A 101 1.33 9.21 7.29
N GLN A 102 1.62 8.87 8.55
CA GLN A 102 0.60 8.46 9.51
C GLN A 102 -0.25 9.66 9.95
N PHE A 103 0.39 10.79 10.23
CA PHE A 103 -0.30 12.04 10.55
C PHE A 103 -1.07 12.58 9.35
N GLU A 104 -0.46 12.59 8.16
CA GLU A 104 -1.18 12.99 6.93
C GLU A 104 -2.38 12.07 6.67
N GLY A 105 -2.21 10.75 6.78
CA GLY A 105 -3.31 9.81 6.62
C GLY A 105 -4.46 10.06 7.59
N ALA A 106 -4.16 10.30 8.86
CA ALA A 106 -5.18 10.62 9.85
C ALA A 106 -5.86 11.97 9.61
N GLY A 107 -5.08 13.00 9.29
CA GLY A 107 -5.58 14.35 9.06
C GLY A 107 -6.48 14.43 7.82
N VAL A 108 -6.08 13.81 6.71
CA VAL A 108 -6.91 13.73 5.50
C VAL A 108 -8.18 12.92 5.75
N THR A 109 -8.07 11.77 6.42
CA THR A 109 -9.23 10.91 6.72
C THR A 109 -10.25 11.65 7.58
N LEU A 110 -9.81 12.30 8.66
CA LEU A 110 -10.72 13.02 9.54
C LEU A 110 -11.37 14.21 8.83
N ARG A 111 -10.60 14.96 8.02
CA ARG A 111 -11.14 16.05 7.21
C ARG A 111 -12.22 15.58 6.24
N VAL A 112 -12.02 14.43 5.58
CA VAL A 112 -13.02 13.87 4.65
C VAL A 112 -14.30 13.45 5.38
N LEU A 113 -14.19 12.93 6.61
CA LEU A 113 -15.34 12.44 7.37
C LEU A 113 -16.12 13.54 8.09
N THR A 114 -15.44 14.57 8.62
CA THR A 114 -16.05 15.56 9.51
C THR A 114 -15.94 17.00 9.01
N GLY A 115 -15.15 17.26 7.97
CA GLY A 115 -14.81 18.61 7.51
C GLY A 115 -13.83 19.36 8.42
N ALA A 116 -13.32 18.74 9.49
CA ALA A 116 -12.43 19.38 10.44
C ALA A 116 -11.04 19.69 9.83
N PRO A 117 -10.30 20.66 10.39
CA PRO A 117 -8.92 20.95 9.97
C PRO A 117 -7.98 19.75 10.14
N VAL A 118 -7.01 19.59 9.25
CA VAL A 118 -6.08 18.44 9.19
C VAL A 118 -5.37 18.18 10.53
N TRP A 119 -4.94 19.23 11.22
CA TRP A 119 -4.22 19.13 12.51
C TRP A 119 -5.04 18.41 13.59
N THR A 120 -6.38 18.45 13.50
CA THR A 120 -7.25 17.74 14.46
C THR A 120 -7.07 16.23 14.36
N GLY A 121 -6.81 15.70 13.16
CA GLY A 121 -6.52 14.27 12.98
C GLY A 121 -5.20 13.87 13.63
N TRP A 122 -4.19 14.74 13.58
CA TRP A 122 -2.90 14.51 14.25
C TRP A 122 -3.09 14.45 15.77
N ALA A 123 -3.83 15.42 16.33
CA ALA A 123 -4.11 15.47 17.76
C ALA A 123 -4.86 14.22 18.24
N VAL A 124 -5.86 13.75 17.49
CA VAL A 124 -6.61 12.54 17.81
C VAL A 124 -5.70 11.30 17.81
N VAL A 125 -4.85 11.12 16.79
CA VAL A 125 -3.93 9.98 16.73
C VAL A 125 -2.94 10.01 17.90
N VAL A 126 -2.37 11.17 18.22
CA VAL A 126 -1.47 11.32 19.37
C VAL A 126 -2.20 10.97 20.67
N ALA A 127 -3.39 11.51 20.89
CA ALA A 127 -4.17 11.27 22.11
C ALA A 127 -4.55 9.80 22.30
N VAL A 128 -5.02 9.14 21.23
CA VAL A 128 -5.39 7.71 21.26
C VAL A 128 -4.15 6.84 21.49
N THR A 129 -3.06 7.11 20.76
CA THR A 129 -1.83 6.32 20.87
C THR A 129 -1.21 6.45 22.26
N LEU A 130 -1.11 7.67 22.80
CA LEU A 130 -0.60 7.90 24.17
C LEU A 130 -1.48 7.19 25.20
N SER A 131 -2.80 7.29 25.09
CA SER A 131 -3.73 6.60 25.98
C SER A 131 -3.50 5.09 25.99
N VAL A 132 -3.30 4.46 24.83
CA VAL A 132 -3.05 3.02 24.68
C VAL A 132 -1.68 2.63 25.26
N VAL A 133 -0.65 3.42 24.98
CA VAL A 133 0.72 3.14 25.44
C VAL A 133 0.83 3.26 26.96
N LEU A 134 0.25 4.31 27.54
CA LEU A 134 0.28 4.57 28.98
C LEU A 134 -0.55 3.56 29.79
N SER A 135 -1.65 3.05 29.23
CA SER A 135 -2.57 2.18 29.95
C SER A 135 -2.12 0.72 30.10
N GLY A 136 -1.26 0.19 29.21
CA GLY A 136 -0.95 -1.25 29.28
C GLY A 136 0.36 -1.72 28.66
N GLY A 137 1.29 -0.81 28.37
CA GLY A 137 2.64 -1.14 27.91
C GLY A 137 2.66 -2.02 26.64
N MET A 138 3.75 -2.79 26.43
CA MET A 138 3.92 -3.57 25.18
C MET A 138 2.82 -4.61 24.94
N ARG A 139 2.26 -5.22 25.99
CA ARG A 139 1.18 -6.21 25.82
C ARG A 139 -0.10 -5.58 25.25
N SER A 140 -0.48 -4.41 25.76
CA SER A 140 -1.63 -3.66 25.25
C SER A 140 -1.42 -3.27 23.79
N ILE A 141 -0.22 -2.78 23.45
CA ILE A 141 0.14 -2.41 22.08
C ILE A 141 -0.02 -3.61 21.13
N THR A 142 0.54 -4.78 21.48
CA THR A 142 0.43 -5.98 20.64
C THR A 142 -1.02 -6.44 20.48
N ALA A 143 -1.84 -6.37 21.52
CA ALA A 143 -3.25 -6.74 21.43
C ALA A 143 -4.03 -5.77 20.53
N VAL A 144 -3.86 -4.46 20.70
CA VAL A 144 -4.52 -3.44 19.87
C VAL A 144 -4.10 -3.56 18.41
N GLN A 145 -2.80 -3.76 18.13
CA GLN A 145 -2.31 -3.94 16.77
C GLN A 145 -2.87 -5.20 16.10
N ALA A 146 -2.98 -6.31 16.83
CA ALA A 146 -3.57 -7.52 16.30
C ALA A 146 -5.06 -7.35 15.95
N VAL A 147 -5.84 -6.64 16.78
CA VAL A 147 -7.24 -6.31 16.46
C VAL A 147 -7.31 -5.42 15.23
N GLN A 148 -6.48 -4.37 15.16
CA GLN A 148 -6.41 -3.47 14.01
C GLN A 148 -6.03 -4.21 12.73
N PHE A 149 -5.16 -5.22 12.81
CA PHE A 149 -4.83 -6.05 11.65
C PHE A 149 -6.07 -6.74 11.09
N TRP A 150 -6.84 -7.46 11.91
CA TRP A 150 -8.03 -8.16 11.46
C TRP A 150 -9.11 -7.21 10.95
N LEU A 151 -9.26 -6.04 11.58
CA LEU A 151 -10.17 -4.99 11.11
C LEU A 151 -9.77 -4.45 9.73
N LYS A 152 -8.49 -4.07 9.56
CA LYS A 152 -7.95 -3.60 8.27
C LYS A 152 -8.08 -4.68 7.19
N LEU A 153 -7.75 -5.92 7.54
CA LEU A 153 -7.86 -7.06 6.63
C LEU A 153 -9.29 -7.25 6.16
N ALA A 154 -10.26 -7.28 7.08
CA ALA A 154 -11.68 -7.39 6.72
C ALA A 154 -12.15 -6.19 5.87
N ALA A 155 -11.74 -4.98 6.23
CA ALA A 155 -12.09 -3.75 5.50
C ALA A 155 -11.62 -3.76 4.04
N VAL A 156 -10.50 -4.42 3.73
CA VAL A 156 -9.99 -4.56 2.36
C VAL A 156 -10.52 -5.82 1.68
N ALA A 157 -10.53 -6.96 2.38
CA ALA A 157 -10.89 -8.25 1.82
C ALA A 157 -12.37 -8.34 1.43
N VAL A 158 -13.27 -7.78 2.23
CA VAL A 158 -14.73 -7.86 1.96
C VAL A 158 -15.08 -7.14 0.65
N PRO A 159 -14.70 -5.86 0.43
CA PRO A 159 -14.91 -5.21 -0.87
C PRO A 159 -14.20 -5.93 -2.02
N ALA A 160 -12.97 -6.41 -1.81
CA ALA A 160 -12.23 -7.12 -2.85
C ALA A 160 -12.95 -8.39 -3.32
N VAL A 161 -13.43 -9.22 -2.39
CA VAL A 161 -14.20 -10.43 -2.71
C VAL A 161 -15.52 -10.09 -3.39
N ALA A 162 -16.24 -9.06 -2.92
CA ALA A 162 -17.47 -8.62 -3.54
C ALA A 162 -17.25 -8.15 -4.99
N LEU A 163 -16.21 -7.35 -5.24
CA LEU A 163 -15.85 -6.87 -6.57
C LEU A 163 -15.45 -8.02 -7.51
N LEU A 164 -14.67 -8.98 -7.01
CA LEU A 164 -14.31 -10.19 -7.77
C LEU A 164 -15.55 -11.02 -8.10
N GLY A 165 -16.46 -11.20 -7.13
CA GLY A 165 -17.73 -11.89 -7.36
C GLY A 165 -18.57 -11.20 -8.43
N MET A 166 -18.72 -9.87 -8.35
CA MET A 166 -19.42 -9.08 -9.36
C MET A 166 -18.77 -9.19 -10.74
N TRP A 167 -17.43 -9.12 -10.81
CA TRP A 167 -16.69 -9.27 -12.07
C TRP A 167 -16.88 -10.65 -12.70
N HIS A 168 -16.88 -11.71 -11.89
CA HIS A 168 -17.18 -13.06 -12.37
C HIS A 168 -18.62 -13.21 -12.87
N MET A 169 -19.59 -12.65 -12.15
CA MET A 169 -21.00 -12.71 -12.53
C MET A 169 -21.34 -11.87 -13.76
N SER A 170 -20.60 -10.77 -13.99
CA SER A 170 -20.79 -9.88 -15.14
C SER A 170 -20.08 -10.37 -16.42
N GLY A 171 -19.39 -11.51 -16.38
CA GLY A 171 -18.63 -12.00 -17.53
C GLY A 171 -17.46 -11.08 -17.89
N GLY A 172 -16.87 -10.43 -16.88
CA GLY A 172 -15.78 -9.47 -17.07
C GLY A 172 -14.62 -10.05 -17.88
N PRO A 173 -13.91 -9.21 -18.67
CA PRO A 173 -12.81 -9.68 -19.51
C PRO A 173 -11.73 -10.31 -18.66
N GLY A 174 -11.24 -11.48 -19.04
CA GLY A 174 -10.24 -12.24 -18.28
C GLY A 174 -8.95 -11.45 -17.98
N PRO A 175 -8.13 -11.90 -17.00
CA PRO A 175 -6.95 -11.16 -16.52
C PRO A 175 -5.89 -10.90 -17.59
N LEU A 176 -5.89 -11.72 -18.64
CA LEU A 176 -5.13 -11.53 -19.87
C LEU A 176 -6.04 -10.79 -20.85
N GLY A 177 -5.95 -9.45 -20.83
CA GLY A 177 -6.92 -8.56 -21.44
C GLY A 177 -7.34 -8.94 -22.87
N GLY A 178 -8.64 -9.17 -23.06
CA GLY A 178 -9.26 -9.08 -24.37
C GLY A 178 -9.34 -7.63 -24.83
N VAL A 179 -9.51 -7.43 -26.15
CA VAL A 179 -9.70 -6.11 -26.76
C VAL A 179 -10.87 -5.39 -26.06
N PRO A 180 -10.72 -4.12 -25.62
CA PRO A 180 -11.79 -3.38 -24.96
C PRO A 180 -13.03 -3.34 -25.85
N ARG A 181 -14.16 -3.84 -25.34
CA ARG A 181 -15.46 -3.83 -26.01
C ARG A 181 -16.33 -2.74 -25.42
N PHE A 182 -16.89 -1.89 -26.27
CA PHE A 182 -17.86 -0.86 -25.88
C PHE A 182 -19.25 -1.34 -26.33
N GLU A 183 -20.14 -1.63 -25.38
CA GLU A 183 -21.51 -2.08 -25.69
C GLU A 183 -22.42 -0.95 -26.20
N HIS A 184 -22.00 0.29 -25.96
CA HIS A 184 -22.71 1.50 -26.40
C HIS A 184 -21.76 2.44 -27.12
N ALA A 185 -22.32 3.31 -27.96
CA ALA A 185 -21.59 4.36 -28.65
C ALA A 185 -20.89 5.28 -27.62
N THR A 186 -19.59 5.04 -27.41
CA THR A 186 -18.80 5.70 -26.37
C THR A 186 -17.78 6.60 -27.04
N ARG A 187 -17.80 7.91 -26.72
CA ARG A 187 -16.81 8.85 -27.22
C ARG A 187 -15.54 8.74 -26.38
N VAL A 188 -14.48 8.16 -26.95
CA VAL A 188 -13.16 8.06 -26.31
C VAL A 188 -12.28 9.21 -26.78
N HIS A 189 -11.63 9.91 -25.85
CA HIS A 189 -10.64 10.94 -26.15
C HIS A 189 -9.25 10.41 -25.79
N VAL A 190 -8.42 10.14 -26.80
CA VAL A 190 -7.05 9.65 -26.62
C VAL A 190 -6.07 10.70 -27.12
N ARG A 191 -5.09 11.07 -26.29
CA ARG A 191 -4.10 12.12 -26.57
C ARG A 191 -2.73 11.58 -27.01
N THR A 192 -2.67 10.30 -27.38
CA THR A 192 -1.45 9.61 -27.83
C THR A 192 -1.71 8.94 -29.18
N ASP A 193 -0.65 8.48 -29.86
CA ASP A 193 -0.78 7.67 -31.06
C ASP A 193 -1.43 6.32 -30.72
N VAL A 194 -2.38 5.87 -31.55
CA VAL A 194 -3.14 4.62 -31.35
C VAL A 194 -3.19 3.83 -32.64
N THR A 195 -3.03 2.50 -32.54
CA THR A 195 -3.35 1.57 -33.63
C THR A 195 -4.79 1.08 -33.46
N VAL A 196 -5.66 1.34 -34.43
CA VAL A 196 -7.05 0.89 -34.43
C VAL A 196 -7.19 -0.25 -35.44
N THR A 197 -7.48 -1.45 -34.97
CA THR A 197 -7.77 -2.61 -35.84
C THR A 197 -9.28 -2.78 -35.92
N VAL A 198 -9.84 -2.63 -37.11
CA VAL A 198 -11.28 -2.79 -37.32
C VAL A 198 -11.51 -4.11 -38.04
N PRO A 199 -12.31 -5.05 -37.48
CA PRO A 199 -12.51 -6.37 -38.09
C PRO A 199 -13.46 -6.36 -39.28
N ALA A 200 -14.10 -5.23 -39.58
CA ALA A 200 -15.01 -5.03 -40.69
C ALA A 200 -14.76 -3.66 -41.32
N ALA A 201 -15.08 -3.50 -42.60
CA ALA A 201 -14.92 -2.24 -43.30
C ALA A 201 -15.77 -1.13 -42.64
N VAL A 202 -15.12 -0.12 -42.06
CA VAL A 202 -15.78 1.01 -41.40
C VAL A 202 -15.28 2.32 -41.96
N THR A 203 -16.20 3.22 -42.28
CA THR A 203 -15.87 4.58 -42.71
C THR A 203 -15.69 5.47 -41.49
N VAL A 204 -14.51 6.10 -41.37
CA VAL A 204 -14.22 7.05 -40.29
C VAL A 204 -13.92 8.43 -40.85
N THR A 205 -14.33 9.47 -40.13
CA THR A 205 -13.93 10.85 -40.46
C THR A 205 -12.66 11.17 -39.69
N ALA A 206 -11.54 11.36 -40.40
CA ALA A 206 -10.24 11.56 -39.77
C ALA A 206 -9.63 12.93 -40.10
N ARG A 207 -9.18 13.65 -39.06
CA ARG A 207 -8.40 14.89 -39.17
C ARG A 207 -7.07 14.69 -38.45
N GLY A 208 -5.95 14.73 -39.18
CA GLY A 208 -4.63 14.42 -38.61
C GLY A 208 -3.78 13.59 -39.57
N ARG A 209 -2.94 12.69 -39.03
CA ARG A 209 -2.25 11.67 -39.83
C ARG A 209 -2.92 10.30 -39.61
N VAL A 210 -3.24 9.61 -40.69
CA VAL A 210 -3.72 8.22 -40.70
C VAL A 210 -2.76 7.44 -41.60
N ASP A 211 -2.14 6.38 -41.07
CA ASP A 211 -1.11 5.58 -41.77
C ASP A 211 0.02 6.42 -42.39
N GLY A 212 0.42 7.48 -41.68
CA GLY A 212 1.45 8.44 -42.15
C GLY A 212 0.94 9.50 -43.14
N VAL A 213 -0.28 9.37 -43.67
CA VAL A 213 -0.89 10.31 -44.64
C VAL A 213 -1.70 11.39 -43.92
N ARG A 214 -1.50 12.66 -44.26
CA ARG A 214 -2.25 13.78 -43.68
C ARG A 214 -3.67 13.85 -44.26
N ARG A 215 -4.68 13.93 -43.40
CA ARG A 215 -6.11 13.98 -43.74
C ARG A 215 -6.80 15.17 -43.06
N GLY A 216 -7.72 15.82 -43.76
CA GLY A 216 -8.34 17.10 -43.37
C GLY A 216 -9.73 17.01 -42.72
N GLY A 217 -10.26 15.81 -42.46
CA GLY A 217 -11.65 15.58 -42.07
C GLY A 217 -12.48 14.88 -43.16
N GLU A 218 -11.82 14.16 -44.05
CA GLU A 218 -12.47 13.34 -45.08
C GLU A 218 -12.90 11.99 -44.51
N ALA A 219 -13.90 11.38 -45.14
CA ALA A 219 -14.32 10.01 -44.87
C ALA A 219 -13.29 9.02 -45.45
N VAL A 220 -12.65 8.24 -44.58
CA VAL A 220 -11.64 7.24 -44.94
C VAL A 220 -12.22 5.85 -44.62
N PRO A 221 -12.28 4.93 -45.60
CA PRO A 221 -12.58 3.53 -45.32
C PRO A 221 -11.38 2.89 -44.62
N LEU A 222 -11.57 2.40 -43.40
CA LEU A 222 -10.64 1.51 -42.72
C LEU A 222 -11.02 0.08 -43.07
N ALA A 223 -10.13 -0.64 -43.76
CA ALA A 223 -10.25 -2.04 -44.13
C ALA A 223 -9.19 -2.88 -43.41
#